data_AF-A0A9W8HSS8-F1
#
_entry.id   AF-A0A9W8HSS8-F1
#
_cell.length_a   1.000
_cell.length_b   1.000
_cell.length_c   1.000
_cell.angle_alpha   90.00
_cell.angle_beta   90.00
_cell.angle_gamma   90.00
#
_symmetry.space_group_name_H-M   'P 1'
#
loop_
_entity.id
_entity.type
_entity.pdbx_description
1 polymer ?
#
loop_
_entity_poly.entity_id
_entity_poly.type
_entity_poly.pdbx_seq_one_letter_code
_entity_poly.pdbx_strand_id
1 'polypeptide(L)'
;TLTDAERVALDDVVHWRAIQNKISNSKNTRSAATDSDNVSEYTGRPELYLDLHCKGVKVSPKHTLAAIKANIWKASSDILVSYEWADFVIKRVAKAQSLATQNR
;
A
#
# COMPACT_ATOMS: atom_id res chain seq x y z
N THR A 1 -4.37 -27.56 0.56
CA THR A 1 -3.59 -27.51 1.82
C THR A 1 -2.71 -26.29 1.76
N LEU A 2 -2.86 -25.35 2.70
CA LEU A 2 -2.05 -24.13 2.72
C LEU A 2 -0.61 -24.47 3.11
N THR A 3 0.33 -23.89 2.38
CA THR A 3 1.75 -23.88 2.72
C THR A 3 1.94 -23.16 4.05
N ASP A 4 3.04 -23.45 4.74
CA ASP A 4 3.33 -22.80 6.01
C ASP A 4 3.49 -21.29 5.89
N ALA A 5 3.95 -20.79 4.74
CA ALA A 5 4.06 -19.37 4.45
C ALA A 5 2.67 -18.71 4.32
N GLU A 6 1.72 -19.38 3.68
CA GLU A 6 0.35 -18.90 3.56
C GLU A 6 -0.38 -18.90 4.91
N ARG A 7 -0.09 -19.86 5.79
CA ARG A 7 -0.64 -19.87 7.16
C ARG A 7 -0.12 -18.71 8.00
N VAL A 8 1.19 -18.41 7.93
CA VAL A 8 1.78 -17.27 8.65
C VAL A 8 1.21 -15.94 8.14
N ALA A 9 1.05 -15.79 6.82
CA ALA A 9 0.43 -14.60 6.24
C ALA A 9 -1.05 -14.45 6.68
N LEU A 10 -1.80 -15.55 6.78
CA LEU A 10 -3.17 -15.55 7.29
C LEU A 10 -3.23 -15.18 8.77
N ASP A 11 -2.34 -15.72 9.60
CA ASP A 11 -2.24 -15.40 11.02
C ASP A 11 -1.87 -13.92 11.26
N ASP A 12 -0.95 -13.38 10.47
CA ASP A 12 -0.60 -11.95 10.52
C ASP A 12 -1.81 -11.08 10.14
N VAL A 13 -2.56 -11.46 9.10
CA VAL A 13 -3.79 -10.74 8.69
C VAL A 13 -4.87 -10.81 9.78
N VAL A 14 -5.03 -11.96 10.44
CA VAL A 14 -5.98 -12.14 11.55
C VAL A 14 -5.55 -11.30 12.75
N HIS A 15 -4.25 -11.26 13.06
CA HIS A 15 -3.71 -10.46 14.15
C HIS A 15 -3.89 -8.95 13.90
N TRP A 16 -3.63 -8.49 12.67
CA TRP A 16 -3.89 -7.10 12.27
C TRP A 16 -5.38 -6.74 12.36
N ARG A 17 -6.29 -7.64 11.98
CA ARG A 17 -7.75 -7.44 12.17
C ARG A 17 -8.15 -7.39 13.65
N ALA A 18 -7.54 -8.19 14.51
CA ALA A 18 -7.83 -8.19 15.94
C ALA A 18 -7.36 -6.88 16.63
N ILE A 19 -6.23 -6.32 16.19
CA ILE A 19 -5.75 -5.01 16.66
C ILE A 19 -6.73 -3.90 16.26
N GLN A 20 -7.25 -3.93 15.03
CA GLN A 20 -8.30 -2.99 14.58
C GLN A 20 -9.57 -3.08 15.45
N ASN A 21 -10.06 -4.30 15.71
CA ASN A 21 -11.27 -4.51 16.52
C ASN A 21 -11.11 -4.09 17.99
N LYS A 22 -9.90 -4.20 18.58
CA LYS A 22 -9.64 -3.71 19.94
C LYS A 22 -9.66 -2.18 20.03
N ILE A 23 -9.26 -1.48 18.97
CA ILE A 23 -9.29 -0.02 18.89
C ILE A 23 -10.74 0.48 18.81
N SER A 24 -11.65 -0.28 18.17
CA SER A 24 -13.07 0.04 18.04
C SER A 24 -13.86 0.10 19.36
N ASN A 25 -13.44 -0.61 20.42
CA ASN A 25 -14.22 -0.69 21.67
C ASN A 25 -13.87 0.38 22.72
N SER A 26 -12.87 1.23 22.49
CA SER A 26 -12.31 2.11 23.55
C SER A 26 -12.71 3.60 23.47
N LYS A 27 -13.64 4.02 22.61
CA LYS A 27 -14.09 5.43 22.58
C LYS A 27 -15.61 5.55 22.50
N ASN A 28 -16.20 5.73 23.68
CA ASN A 28 -17.59 6.07 23.87
C ASN A 28 -17.83 7.58 23.61
N THR A 29 -19.11 7.90 23.36
CA THR A 29 -19.82 9.20 23.40
C THR A 29 -19.97 10.06 22.13
N ARG A 30 -21.19 9.96 21.58
CA ARG A 30 -22.08 11.00 20.99
C ARG A 30 -21.51 11.94 19.92
N SER A 31 -21.99 11.78 18.68
CA SER A 31 -23.10 12.57 18.10
C SER A 31 -23.39 12.14 16.67
N ALA A 32 -24.66 12.26 16.27
CA ALA A 32 -25.22 11.81 15.01
C ALA A 32 -24.67 12.56 13.77
N ALA A 33 -24.28 11.80 12.75
CA ALA A 33 -24.37 12.17 11.33
C ALA A 33 -24.15 10.89 10.50
N THR A 34 -24.98 10.70 9.48
CA THR A 34 -24.95 9.64 8.45
C THR A 34 -23.54 9.14 8.09
N ASP A 35 -23.26 7.86 8.37
CA ASP A 35 -22.05 7.13 7.94
C ASP A 35 -22.04 7.01 6.41
N SER A 36 -21.50 8.00 5.73
CA SER A 36 -20.84 7.78 4.45
C SER A 36 -19.58 6.97 4.74
N ASP A 37 -19.36 5.87 4.02
CA ASP A 37 -18.12 5.07 4.00
C ASP A 37 -16.88 5.98 3.90
N ASN A 38 -16.41 6.46 5.05
CA ASN A 38 -15.16 7.19 5.16
C ASN A 38 -14.08 6.12 5.18
N VAL A 39 -13.73 5.64 3.97
CA VAL A 39 -12.40 5.11 3.72
C VAL A 39 -11.44 6.19 4.19
N SER A 40 -10.93 6.05 5.41
CA SER A 40 -9.91 6.93 5.95
C SER A 40 -8.78 6.92 4.94
N GLU A 41 -8.63 8.02 4.20
CA GLU A 41 -7.54 8.22 3.27
C GLU A 41 -6.24 7.86 3.98
N TYR A 42 -5.49 6.92 3.42
CA TYR A 42 -4.22 6.51 3.98
C TYR A 42 -3.27 7.72 3.92
N THR A 43 -3.11 8.43 5.05
CA THR A 43 -2.27 9.62 5.19
C THR A 43 -0.77 9.31 5.30
N GLY A 44 -0.35 8.11 4.88
CA GLY A 44 1.07 7.79 4.75
C GLY A 44 1.71 8.57 3.60
N ARG A 45 3.01 8.32 3.37
CA ARG A 45 3.74 8.79 2.18
C ARG A 45 3.75 7.66 1.15
N PRO A 46 2.68 7.44 0.36
CA PRO A 46 2.61 6.35 -0.61
C PRO A 46 3.74 6.41 -1.64
N GLU A 47 4.25 7.60 -1.93
CA GLU A 47 5.43 7.84 -2.79
C GLU A 47 6.70 7.19 -2.26
N LEU A 48 6.75 6.80 -0.98
CA LEU A 48 7.85 6.01 -0.46
C LEU A 48 7.74 4.58 -0.95
N TYR A 49 6.53 3.99 -0.91
CA TYR A 49 6.31 2.55 -1.06
C TYR A 49 6.17 2.08 -2.49
N LEU A 50 5.78 2.97 -3.41
CA LEU A 50 5.51 2.63 -4.79
C LEU A 50 6.39 3.44 -5.74
N ASP A 51 6.98 2.73 -6.69
CA ASP A 51 7.59 3.33 -7.85
C ASP A 51 6.58 3.37 -8.99
N LEU A 52 6.31 4.57 -9.51
CA LEU A 52 5.39 4.80 -10.62
C LEU A 52 6.15 4.83 -11.94
N HIS A 53 5.58 4.22 -12.98
CA HIS A 53 6.18 4.15 -14.31
C HIS A 53 5.17 4.58 -15.36
N CYS A 54 5.63 5.37 -16.34
CA CYS A 54 4.86 5.72 -17.52
C CYS A 54 5.71 5.40 -18.76
N LYS A 55 5.18 4.58 -19.68
CA LYS A 55 5.94 4.05 -20.84
C LYS A 55 7.30 3.44 -20.46
N GLY A 56 7.35 2.72 -19.34
CA GLY A 56 8.58 2.12 -18.80
C GLY A 56 9.54 3.09 -18.11
N VAL A 57 9.30 4.40 -18.16
CA VAL A 57 10.13 5.42 -17.49
C VAL A 57 9.61 5.65 -16.08
N LYS A 58 10.51 5.56 -15.09
CA LYS A 58 10.19 5.87 -13.69
C LYS A 58 9.83 7.36 -13.54
N VAL A 59 8.68 7.61 -12.94
CA VAL A 59 8.09 8.93 -12.75
C VAL A 59 8.47 9.46 -11.37
N SER A 60 9.14 10.60 -11.34
CA SER A 60 9.37 11.33 -10.09
C SER A 60 8.05 11.81 -9.47
N PRO A 61 7.86 11.71 -8.13
CA PRO A 61 6.71 12.28 -7.43
C PRO A 61 6.55 13.79 -7.63
N LYS A 62 7.61 14.49 -8.08
CA LYS A 62 7.57 15.93 -8.39
C LYS A 62 6.94 16.23 -9.77
N HIS A 63 6.77 15.22 -10.62
CA HIS A 63 6.12 15.42 -11.91
C HIS A 63 4.61 15.56 -11.75
N THR A 64 4.06 16.62 -12.32
CA THR A 64 2.61 16.77 -12.47
C THR A 64 2.10 15.87 -13.59
N LEU A 65 0.82 15.52 -13.58
CA LEU A 65 0.19 14.78 -14.69
C LEU A 65 0.33 15.51 -16.02
N ALA A 66 0.29 16.85 -16.01
CA ALA A 66 0.54 17.67 -17.19
C ALA A 66 1.97 17.50 -17.73
N ALA A 67 2.98 17.50 -16.84
CA ALA A 67 4.37 17.26 -17.22
C ALA A 67 4.58 15.83 -17.75
N ILE A 68 3.92 14.83 -17.16
CA ILE A 68 3.95 13.44 -17.65
C ILE A 68 3.33 13.37 -19.05
N LYS A 69 2.18 14.03 -19.26
CA LYS A 69 1.48 14.04 -20.56
C LYS A 69 2.35 14.68 -21.65
N ALA A 70 2.94 15.84 -21.36
CA ALA A 70 3.73 16.60 -22.30
C ALA A 70 5.08 15.93 -22.64
N ASN A 71 5.77 15.37 -21.64
CA ASN A 71 7.16 14.95 -21.80
C ASN A 71 7.35 13.44 -21.98
N ILE A 72 6.45 12.61 -21.43
CA ILE A 72 6.60 11.14 -21.43
C ILE A 72 5.52 10.50 -22.30
N TRP A 73 4.23 10.74 -22.01
CA TRP A 73 3.12 10.05 -22.68
C TRP A 73 3.00 10.45 -24.15
N LYS A 74 2.88 11.75 -24.46
CA LYS A 74 2.81 12.27 -25.85
C LYS A 74 1.75 11.61 -26.75
N ALA A 75 0.73 10.98 -26.18
CA ALA A 75 -0.40 10.42 -26.92
C ALA A 75 -1.69 11.15 -26.55
N SER A 76 -2.65 11.13 -27.49
CA SER A 76 -3.96 11.77 -27.32
C SER A 76 -4.87 11.01 -26.35
N SER A 77 -4.62 9.72 -26.14
CA SER A 77 -5.35 8.88 -25.21
C SER A 77 -5.03 9.20 -23.74
N ASP A 78 -5.79 8.58 -22.84
CA ASP A 78 -5.56 8.67 -21.39
C ASP A 78 -4.16 8.16 -21.01
N ILE A 79 -3.60 8.77 -19.96
CA ILE A 79 -2.28 8.42 -19.45
C ILE A 79 -2.37 7.07 -18.75
N LEU A 80 -1.51 6.13 -19.16
CA LEU A 80 -1.33 4.87 -18.46
C LEU A 80 -0.10 4.95 -17.54
N VAL A 81 -0.32 4.65 -16.26
CA VAL A 81 0.70 4.57 -15.23
C VAL A 81 0.68 3.18 -14.63
N SER A 82 1.80 2.47 -14.69
CA SER A 82 2.01 1.23 -13.95
C SER A 82 2.73 1.52 -12.63
N TYR A 83 2.64 0.61 -11.67
CA TYR A 83 3.30 0.75 -10.39
C TYR A 83 4.01 -0.54 -10.00
N GLU A 84 5.06 -0.42 -9.20
CA GLU A 84 5.73 -1.54 -8.55
C GLU A 84 6.12 -1.17 -7.12
N TRP A 85 6.43 -2.18 -6.29
CA TRP A 85 6.94 -1.94 -4.95
C TRP A 85 8.32 -1.32 -5.00
N ALA A 86 8.51 -0.24 -4.26
CA ALA A 86 9.82 0.37 -4.13
C ALA A 86 10.83 -0.62 -3.52
N ASP A 87 12.08 -0.48 -3.93
CA ASP A 87 13.19 -1.36 -3.60
C ASP A 87 13.36 -1.64 -2.09
N PHE A 88 13.16 -0.61 -1.25
CA PHE A 88 13.28 -0.76 0.19
C PHE A 88 12.15 -1.61 0.80
N VAL A 89 10.95 -1.59 0.21
CA VAL A 89 9.82 -2.43 0.62
C VAL A 89 10.17 -3.88 0.34
N ILE A 90 10.64 -4.16 -0.89
CA ILE A 90 11.05 -5.50 -1.31
C ILE A 90 12.14 -6.04 -0.35
N LYS A 91 13.17 -5.24 -0.08
CA LYS A 91 14.26 -5.61 0.86
C LYS A 91 13.75 -5.84 2.27
N ARG A 92 12.83 -5.02 2.76
CA ARG A 92 12.26 -5.16 4.10
C ARG A 92 11.41 -6.42 4.24
N VAL A 93 10.61 -6.74 3.22
CA VAL A 93 9.80 -7.96 3.18
C VAL A 93 10.71 -9.19 3.13
N ALA A 94 11.73 -9.21 2.25
CA ALA A 94 12.69 -10.31 2.17
C ALA A 94 13.41 -10.54 3.51
N LYS A 95 13.83 -9.46 4.19
CA LYS A 95 14.44 -9.55 5.52
C LYS A 95 13.48 -10.14 6.55
N ALA A 96 12.24 -9.67 6.60
CA ALA A 96 11.23 -10.19 7.53
C ALA A 96 10.99 -11.70 7.31
N GLN A 97 10.91 -12.14 6.05
CA GLN A 97 10.75 -13.55 5.69
C GLN A 97 11.96 -14.38 6.14
N SER A 98 13.19 -13.90 5.95
CA SER A 98 14.39 -14.62 6.39
C SER A 98 14.48 -14.80 7.91
N LEU A 99 14.02 -13.82 8.70
CA LEU A 99 13.99 -13.89 10.17
C LEU A 99 12.94 -14.88 10.68
N ALA A 100 11.81 -15.03 9.97
CA ALA A 100 10.79 -16.02 10.29
C ALA A 100 11.30 -17.46 10.10
N THR A 101 12.24 -17.68 9.17
CA THR A 101 12.82 -18.99 8.90
C THR A 101 13.90 -19.40 9.91
N GLN A 102 14.66 -18.46 10.49
CA GLN A 102 15.71 -18.76 11.48
C GLN A 102 15.19 -19.12 12.88
N ASN A 103 13.96 -18.75 13.22
CA ASN A 103 13.35 -19.03 14.52
C ASN A 103 12.42 -20.25 14.50
N ARG A 104 12.52 -21.10 13.47
CA ARG A 104 11.88 -22.43 13.39
C ARG A 104 12.94 -23.51 13.46
#